data_AF-D1Z0I5-F1
#
_entry.id   AF-D1Z0I5-F1
#
_cell.length_a   1.000
_cell.length_b   1.000
_cell.length_c   1.000
_cell.angle_alpha   90.00
_cell.angle_beta   90.00
_cell.angle_gamma   90.00
#
_symmetry.space_group_name_H-M   'P 1'
#
loop_
_entity.id
_entity.type
_entity.pdbx_description
1 polymer ?
#
loop_
_entity_poly.entity_id
_entity_poly.type
_entity_poly.pdbx_seq_one_letter_code
_entity_poly.pdbx_strand_id
1 'polypeptide(L)' 'MAENKSGSISLGNITSSIKQYVRILQLTRKPSMDEFLMISKVTGAGIILIGILGFVIYLIMVPLISVLI' A
#
# COMPACT_ATOMS: atom_id res chain seq x y z
N MET A 1 -26.14 28.05 -11.21
CA MET A 1 -25.41 28.06 -12.50
C MET A 1 -24.30 27.01 -12.39
N ALA A 2 -24.58 25.76 -12.77
CA ALA A 2 -23.65 24.64 -12.61
C ALA A 2 -22.73 24.54 -13.83
N GLU A 3 -21.42 24.67 -13.61
CA GLU A 3 -20.41 24.38 -14.63
C GLU A 3 -20.24 22.86 -14.74
N ASN A 4 -20.92 22.29 -15.72
CA ASN A 4 -20.77 20.92 -16.19
C ASN A 4 -19.38 20.78 -16.83
N LYS A 5 -18.42 20.23 -16.08
CA LYS A 5 -17.11 19.80 -16.60
C LYS A 5 -17.27 18.48 -17.34
N SER A 6 -17.81 18.59 -18.55
CA SER A 6 -17.85 17.56 -19.57
C SER A 6 -16.43 17.15 -19.98
N GLY A 7 -15.98 16.02 -19.45
CA GLY A 7 -15.69 14.86 -20.29
C GLY A 7 -14.62 14.95 -21.37
N SER A 8 -13.65 15.86 -21.30
CA SER A 8 -12.39 15.69 -22.03
C SER A 8 -11.23 15.65 -21.05
N ILE A 9 -10.50 14.55 -21.08
CA ILE A 9 -9.22 14.42 -20.41
C ILE A 9 -8.27 15.39 -21.14
N SER A 10 -8.29 16.66 -20.74
CA SER A 10 -7.39 17.67 -21.26
C SER A 10 -5.98 17.26 -20.87
N LEU A 11 -5.21 16.77 -21.85
CA LEU A 11 -3.81 16.36 -21.70
C LEU A 11 -2.97 17.45 -21.01
N GLY A 12 -3.36 18.72 -21.17
CA GLY A 12 -2.74 19.86 -20.48
C GLY A 12 -2.88 19.84 -18.96
N ASN A 13 -4.04 19.40 -18.42
CA ASN A 13 -4.30 19.36 -16.97
C ASN A 13 -3.62 18.15 -16.30
N ILE A 14 -3.50 17.03 -17.00
CA ILE A 14 -2.75 15.86 -16.50
C ILE A 14 -1.25 16.16 -16.49
N THR A 15 -0.73 16.76 -17.57
CA THR A 15 0.68 17.13 -17.69
C THR A 15 1.10 18.09 -16.57
N SER A 16 0.26 19.09 -16.26
CA SER A 16 0.53 20.02 -15.17
C SER A 16 0.46 19.34 -13.79
N SER A 17 -0.49 18.43 -13.57
CA SER A 17 -0.62 17.65 -12.32
C SER A 17 0.58 16.73 -12.09
N ILE A 18 1.02 16.00 -13.12
CA ILE A 18 2.21 15.14 -13.05
C ILE A 18 3.46 15.98 -12.70
N LYS A 19 3.62 17.15 -13.34
CA LYS A 19 4.74 18.05 -13.05
C LYS A 19 4.73 18.55 -11.60
N GLN A 20 3.55 18.79 -11.02
CA GLN A 20 3.41 19.14 -9.61
C GLN A 20 3.78 17.97 -8.68
N TYR A 21 3.30 16.75 -8.95
CA TYR A 21 3.66 15.56 -8.17
C TYR A 21 5.15 15.25 -8.22
N VAL A 22 5.78 15.34 -9.38
CA VAL A 22 7.23 15.15 -9.53
C VAL A 22 8.01 16.17 -8.70
N ARG A 23 7.57 17.43 -8.68
CA ARG A 23 8.19 18.46 -7.83
C ARG A 23 8.05 18.12 -6.36
N ILE A 24 6.88 17.64 -5.91
CA ILE A 24 6.68 17.22 -4.52
C ILE A 24 7.59 16.04 -4.17
N LEU A 25 7.67 15.01 -5.03
CA LEU A 25 8.55 13.85 -4.83
C LEU A 25 10.05 14.22 -4.82
N GLN A 26 10.45 15.29 -5.50
CA GLN A 26 11.81 15.81 -5.45
C GLN A 26 12.08 16.67 -4.21
N LEU A 27 11.03 17.30 -3.65
CA LEU A 27 11.13 18.07 -2.41
C LEU A 27 11.11 17.18 -1.17
N THR A 28 10.55 15.97 -1.25
CA THR A 28 10.58 15.02 -0.14
C THR A 28 11.99 14.46 0.05
N ARG A 29 12.40 14.29 1.32
CA ARG A 29 13.68 13.67 1.66
C ARG A 29 13.62 12.18 1.35
N LYS A 30 14.52 11.69 0.51
CA LYS A 30 14.74 10.24 0.34
C LYS A 30 15.17 9.64 1.68
N PRO A 31 14.52 8.57 2.16
CA PRO A 31 14.88 7.95 3.45
C PRO A 31 16.34 7.47 3.41
N SER A 32 17.02 7.63 4.55
CA SER A 32 18.35 7.04 4.76
C SER A 32 18.24 5.51 4.84
N MET A 33 19.35 4.81 4.60
CA MET A 33 19.36 3.34 4.69
C MET A 33 19.06 2.85 6.12
N ASP A 34 19.49 3.59 7.14
CA ASP A 34 19.22 3.24 8.53
C ASP A 34 17.73 3.35 8.88
N GLU A 35 17.06 4.42 8.45
CA GLU A 35 15.61 4.59 8.62
C GLU A 35 14.83 3.51 7.89
N PHE A 36 15.23 3.19 6.65
CA PHE A 36 14.61 2.12 5.88
C PHE A 36 14.73 0.76 6.57
N LEU A 37 15.92 0.42 7.05
CA LEU A 37 16.17 -0.84 7.75
C LEU A 37 15.41 -0.92 9.07
N MET A 38 15.30 0.18 9.82
CA MET A 38 14.53 0.22 11.06
C MET A 38 13.05 -0.10 10.81
N ILE A 39 12.45 0.57 9.82
CA ILE A 39 11.04 0.33 9.45
C ILE A 39 10.88 -1.09 8.91
N SER A 40 11.75 -1.53 7.99
CA SER A 40 11.71 -2.86 7.39
C SER A 40 11.79 -3.98 8.44
N LYS A 41 12.63 -3.84 9.47
CA LYS A 41 12.73 -4.81 10.56
C LYS A 41 11.44 -4.91 11.37
N VAL A 42 10.83 -3.78 11.72
CA VAL A 42 9.58 -3.74 12.50
C VAL A 42 8.42 -4.28 11.66
N THR A 43 8.29 -3.85 10.40
CA THR A 43 7.27 -4.34 9.48
C THR A 43 7.44 -5.82 9.18
N GLY A 44 8.67 -6.29 8.96
CA GLY A 44 8.98 -7.70 8.74
C GLY A 44 8.57 -8.57 9.92
N ALA A 45 8.86 -8.14 11.15
CA ALA A 45 8.40 -8.82 12.35
C ALA A 45 6.86 -8.87 12.45
N GLY A 46 6.17 -7.78 12.10
CA GLY A 46 4.71 -7.72 12.06
C GLY A 46 4.09 -8.68 11.03
N ILE A 47 4.66 -8.75 9.82
CA ILE A 47 4.19 -9.66 8.77
C ILE A 47 4.35 -11.12 9.20
N ILE A 48 5.49 -11.48 9.82
CA ILE A 48 5.73 -12.83 10.31
C ILE A 48 4.70 -13.18 11.41
N LEU A 49 4.46 -12.27 12.35
CA LEU A 49 3.51 -12.50 13.43
C LEU A 49 2.09 -12.76 12.90
N ILE A 50 1.61 -11.89 12.00
CA ILE A 50 0.28 -12.02 11.39
C ILE A 50 0.21 -13.28 10.53
N GLY A 51 1.27 -13.59 9.78
CA GLY A 51 1.36 -14.79 8.95
C GLY A 51 1.28 -16.07 9.77
N ILE A 52 1.99 -16.15 10.90
CA ILE A 52 1.90 -17.30 11.83
C ILE A 52 0.48 -17.39 12.40
N LEU A 53 -0.11 -16.27 12.82
CA LEU A 53 -1.45 -16.26 13.41
C LEU A 53 -2.50 -16.78 12.42
N GLY A 54 -2.46 -16.29 11.18
CA GLY A 54 -3.32 -16.79 10.09
C GLY A 54 -3.04 -18.26 9.74
N PHE A 55 -1.77 -18.68 9.76
CA PHE A 55 -1.37 -20.06 9.50
C PHE A 55 -1.88 -21.02 10.58
N VAL A 56 -1.81 -20.64 11.86
CA VAL A 56 -2.35 -21.43 12.98
C VAL A 56 -3.88 -21.57 12.84
N ILE A 57 -4.58 -20.49 12.50
CA ILE A 57 -6.03 -20.55 12.25
C ILE A 57 -6.34 -21.52 11.10
N TYR A 58 -5.58 -21.45 9.99
CA TYR A 58 -5.73 -22.37 8.86
C TYR A 58 -5.49 -23.84 9.27
N LEU A 59 -4.41 -24.11 9.99
CA LEU A 59 -4.07 -25.47 10.44
C LEU A 59 -5.13 -26.10 11.34
N ILE A 60 -5.88 -25.30 12.10
CA ILE A 60 -6.96 -25.79 12.97
C ILE A 60 -8.28 -25.89 12.21
N MET A 61 -8.60 -24.86 11.41
CA MET A 61 -9.88 -24.78 10.70
C MET A 61 -10.00 -25.86 9.62
N VAL A 62 -8.94 -26.15 8.86
CA VAL A 62 -8.95 -27.11 7.73
C VAL A 62 -9.25 -28.55 8.16
N PRO A 63 -8.59 -29.14 9.16
CA PRO A 63 -8.95 -30.48 9.62
C PRO A 63 -10.33 -30.48 10.30
N LEU A 64 -10.68 -29.42 11.05
CA LEU A 64 -11.99 -29.33 11.70
C LEU A 64 -13.14 -29.31 10.68
N ILE A 65 -13.01 -28.52 9.60
CA ILE A 65 -14.03 -28.47 8.54
C ILE A 65 -14.07 -29.77 7.74
N SER A 66 -12.92 -30.39 7.48
CA SER A 66 -12.84 -31.66 6.75
C SER A 66 -13.41 -32.85 7.52
N VAL A 67 -13.51 -32.78 8.85
CA VAL A 67 -14.08 -33.84 9.69
C VAL A 67 -15.58 -33.63 9.91
N LEU A 68 -16.06 -32.38 9.84
CA LEU A 68 -17.45 -32.02 10.06
C LEU A 68 -18.33 -32.15 8.79
N ILE A 69 -17.75 -31.91 7.61
CA ILE A 69 -18.37 -32.12 6.29
C ILE A 69 -18.11 -33.55 5.83
#